data_AF-A0AAD1X5G6-F1
#
_entry.id   AF-A0AAD1X5G6-F1
#
_cell.length_a   1.000
_cell.length_b   1.000
_cell.length_c   1.000
_cell.angle_alpha   90.00
_cell.angle_beta   90.00
_cell.angle_gamma   90.00
#
_symmetry.space_group_name_H-M   'P 1'
#
loop_
_entity.id
_entity.type
_entity.pdbx_description
1 polymer ?
#
loop_
_entity_poly.entity_id
_entity_poly.type
_entity_poly.pdbx_seq_one_letter_code
_entity_poly.pdbx_strand_id
1 'polypeptide(L)'
;MFKRPTAKPVKKDTSVAMNNFQKATSENKFIRVMLIISVIIGALNYDKTDKLEKRQTVVIVPFGAKSSEMLITGESASTGYMRQIARLVVNNYGSVSKASVEQKYADLLGMVYEDRVEEFRKKLNDRAKYFKQFNSVSQSMELSTDQPMAIISNPSDIKYETGAKNKYRYTFTAEQRKIIGDTAKPPEPIKMHIDYTVVNGQIWLLDIQ
;
A
#
# COMPACT_ATOMS: atom_id res chain seq x y z
N MET A 1 29.28 -78.84 31.81
CA MET A 1 28.56 -77.86 32.66
C MET A 1 27.94 -76.80 31.74
N PHE A 2 26.61 -76.78 31.58
CA PHE A 2 25.89 -75.68 30.96
C PHE A 2 24.59 -75.47 31.75
N LYS A 3 24.47 -74.32 32.44
CA LYS A 3 23.24 -73.93 33.16
C LYS A 3 22.25 -73.35 32.14
N ARG A 4 21.06 -73.94 32.04
CA ARG A 4 19.95 -73.35 31.27
C ARG A 4 19.34 -72.17 32.04
N PRO A 5 19.00 -71.06 31.38
CA PRO A 5 18.38 -69.93 32.05
C PRO A 5 16.92 -70.27 32.39
N THR A 6 16.56 -70.12 33.67
CA THR A 6 15.17 -70.15 34.15
C THR A 6 14.48 -68.84 33.76
N ALA A 7 13.85 -68.81 32.59
CA ALA A 7 12.94 -67.74 32.23
C ALA A 7 11.67 -67.85 33.10
N LYS A 8 11.40 -66.83 33.92
CA LYS A 8 10.11 -66.69 34.61
C LYS A 8 9.01 -66.52 33.56
N PRO A 9 7.85 -67.17 33.69
CA PRO A 9 6.75 -66.98 32.74
C PRO A 9 6.25 -65.53 32.84
N VAL A 10 6.30 -64.82 31.72
CA VAL A 10 5.65 -63.50 31.59
C VAL A 10 4.14 -63.74 31.70
N LYS A 11 3.49 -63.11 32.70
CA LYS A 11 2.03 -63.08 32.79
C LYS A 11 1.50 -62.45 31.50
N LYS A 12 0.76 -63.22 30.69
CA LYS A 12 -0.08 -62.65 29.64
C LYS A 12 -1.17 -61.84 30.33
N ASP A 13 -1.07 -60.51 30.28
CA ASP A 13 -2.23 -59.65 30.50
C ASP A 13 -3.17 -59.89 29.33
N THR A 14 -4.14 -60.78 29.53
CA THR A 14 -5.31 -60.84 28.67
C THR A 14 -6.13 -59.59 28.96
N SER A 15 -5.98 -58.55 28.14
CA SER A 15 -6.93 -57.46 28.13
C SER A 15 -8.31 -58.05 27.83
N VAL A 16 -9.26 -57.80 28.73
CA VAL A 16 -10.63 -58.29 28.60
C VAL A 16 -11.19 -57.74 27.28
N ALA A 17 -11.76 -58.61 26.44
CA ALA A 17 -12.45 -58.18 25.24
C ALA A 17 -13.53 -57.15 25.64
N MET A 18 -13.41 -55.92 25.15
CA MET A 18 -14.34 -54.84 25.46
C MET A 18 -15.75 -55.24 25.04
N ASN A 19 -16.70 -55.17 25.97
CA ASN A 19 -18.11 -55.44 25.66
C ASN A 19 -18.63 -54.37 24.68
N ASN A 20 -19.59 -54.71 23.80
CA ASN A 20 -20.12 -53.82 22.75
C ASN A 20 -20.56 -52.44 23.29
N PHE A 21 -21.08 -52.39 24.51
CA PHE A 21 -21.44 -51.14 25.19
C PHE A 21 -20.22 -50.26 25.54
N GLN A 22 -19.11 -50.87 26.00
CA GLN A 22 -17.87 -50.16 26.28
C GLN A 22 -17.22 -49.67 24.98
N LYS A 23 -17.32 -50.44 23.90
CA LYS A 23 -16.88 -50.04 22.55
C LYS A 23 -17.62 -48.81 22.05
N ALA A 24 -18.95 -48.84 22.05
CA ALA A 24 -19.78 -47.69 21.64
C ALA A 24 -19.51 -46.44 22.50
N THR A 25 -19.30 -46.61 23.81
CA THR A 25 -18.98 -45.48 24.71
C THR A 25 -17.60 -44.89 24.40
N SER A 26 -16.60 -45.72 24.10
CA SER A 26 -15.26 -45.28 23.71
C SER A 26 -15.26 -44.58 22.34
N GLU A 27 -16.01 -45.09 21.37
CA GLU A 27 -16.15 -44.51 20.03
C GLU A 27 -16.84 -43.14 20.11
N ASN A 28 -17.90 -42.98 20.91
CA ASN A 28 -18.55 -41.69 21.12
C ASN A 28 -17.63 -40.67 21.80
N LYS A 29 -16.81 -41.09 22.78
CA LYS A 29 -15.79 -40.22 23.38
C LYS A 29 -14.73 -39.81 22.36
N PHE A 30 -14.27 -40.75 21.54
CA PHE A 30 -13.30 -40.50 20.48
C PHE A 30 -13.85 -39.52 19.43
N ILE A 31 -15.09 -39.74 18.95
CA ILE A 31 -15.78 -38.84 18.01
C ILE A 31 -15.91 -37.44 18.61
N ARG A 32 -16.32 -37.32 19.88
CA ARG A 32 -16.43 -36.01 20.56
C ARG A 32 -15.09 -35.30 20.63
N VAL A 33 -14.00 -36.01 20.94
CA VAL A 33 -12.64 -35.45 20.95
C VAL A 33 -12.21 -35.01 19.55
N MET A 34 -12.45 -35.83 18.52
CA MET A 34 -12.14 -35.47 17.14
C MET A 34 -12.92 -34.25 16.66
N LEU A 35 -14.18 -34.10 17.08
CA LEU A 35 -15.00 -32.95 16.74
C LEU A 35 -14.44 -31.67 17.38
N ILE A 36 -14.00 -31.73 18.65
CA ILE A 36 -13.34 -30.62 19.34
C ILE A 36 -12.04 -30.24 18.62
N ILE A 37 -11.21 -31.21 18.22
CA ILE A 37 -9.97 -30.96 17.48
C ILE A 37 -10.27 -30.29 16.13
N SER A 38 -11.27 -30.78 15.39
CA SER A 38 -11.68 -30.18 14.11
C SER A 38 -12.14 -28.73 14.26
N VAL A 39 -12.88 -28.41 15.31
CA VAL A 39 -13.31 -27.03 15.60
C VAL A 39 -12.10 -26.13 15.92
N ILE A 40 -11.14 -26.61 16.71
CA ILE A 40 -9.92 -25.86 17.04
C ILE A 40 -9.09 -25.60 15.76
N ILE A 41 -8.91 -26.61 14.91
CA ILE A 41 -8.20 -26.45 13.64
C ILE A 41 -8.93 -25.46 12.74
N GLY A 42 -10.27 -25.52 12.68
CA GLY A 42 -11.10 -24.56 11.96
C GLY A 42 -10.90 -23.12 12.45
N ALA A 43 -10.90 -22.90 13.77
CA ALA A 43 -10.67 -21.59 14.36
C ALA A 43 -9.26 -21.04 14.09
N LEU A 44 -8.23 -21.90 14.17
CA LEU A 44 -6.85 -21.52 13.86
C LEU A 44 -6.66 -21.17 12.37
N ASN A 45 -7.31 -21.92 11.48
CA ASN A 45 -7.28 -21.62 10.06
C ASN A 45 -8.03 -20.31 9.77
N TYR A 46 -9.18 -20.07 10.40
CA TYR A 46 -9.91 -18.81 10.25
C TYR A 46 -9.07 -17.61 10.69
N ASP A 47 -8.43 -17.68 11.87
CA ASP A 47 -7.56 -16.61 12.36
C ASP A 47 -6.35 -16.37 11.44
N LYS A 48 -5.76 -17.43 10.87
CA LYS A 48 -4.70 -17.29 9.86
C LYS A 48 -5.21 -16.64 8.58
N THR A 49 -6.37 -17.06 8.07
CA THR A 49 -6.96 -16.54 6.85
C THR A 49 -7.36 -15.07 7.00
N ASP A 50 -7.98 -14.69 8.12
CA ASP A 50 -8.31 -13.28 8.44
C ASP A 50 -7.05 -12.41 8.54
N LYS A 51 -5.98 -12.93 9.15
CA LYS A 51 -4.67 -12.25 9.20
C LYS A 51 -4.01 -12.15 7.82
N LEU A 52 -4.19 -13.16 6.96
CA LEU A 52 -3.69 -13.16 5.58
C LEU A 52 -4.44 -12.13 4.75
N GLU A 53 -5.77 -12.09 4.81
CA GLU A 53 -6.61 -11.12 4.13
C GLU A 53 -6.23 -9.68 4.51
N LYS A 54 -6.05 -9.41 5.81
CA LYS A 54 -5.57 -8.10 6.31
C LYS A 54 -4.14 -7.74 5.86
N ARG A 55 -3.33 -8.72 5.49
CA ARG A 55 -1.93 -8.53 5.04
C ARG A 55 -1.77 -8.67 3.53
N GLN A 56 -2.84 -9.02 2.81
CA GLN A 56 -2.78 -9.34 1.39
C GLN A 56 -2.67 -8.05 0.59
N THR A 57 -1.47 -7.80 0.07
CA THR A 57 -1.20 -6.72 -0.88
C THR A 57 -1.54 -7.19 -2.29
N VAL A 58 -2.64 -6.70 -2.86
CA VAL A 58 -2.94 -6.90 -4.28
C VAL A 58 -2.00 -6.00 -5.09
N VAL A 59 -0.98 -6.59 -5.72
CA VAL A 59 -0.03 -5.87 -6.56
C VAL A 59 -0.46 -6.05 -8.02
N ILE A 60 -1.12 -5.05 -8.59
CA ILE A 60 -1.42 -5.00 -10.03
C ILE A 60 -0.17 -4.49 -10.74
N VAL A 61 0.52 -5.38 -11.45
CA VAL A 61 1.75 -5.06 -12.18
C VAL A 61 1.41 -4.86 -13.67
N PRO A 62 1.57 -3.66 -14.24
CA PRO A 62 1.51 -3.43 -15.68
C PRO A 62 2.62 -4.21 -16.37
N PHE A 63 2.38 -4.60 -17.62
CA PHE A 63 3.33 -5.35 -18.43
C PHE A 63 4.69 -4.63 -18.50
N GLY A 64 5.76 -5.29 -18.04
CA GLY A 64 7.14 -4.77 -18.07
C GLY A 64 7.69 -4.18 -16.77
N ALA A 65 6.88 -4.03 -15.70
CA ALA A 65 7.38 -3.63 -14.38
C ALA A 65 7.74 -4.87 -13.52
N LYS A 66 8.78 -4.78 -12.68
CA LYS A 66 9.06 -5.83 -11.68
C LYS A 66 8.07 -5.68 -10.51
N SER A 67 7.47 -6.77 -10.04
CA SER A 67 6.47 -6.75 -8.97
C SER A 67 6.96 -6.08 -7.68
N SER A 68 8.25 -6.17 -7.37
CA SER A 68 8.89 -5.48 -6.23
C SER A 68 8.93 -3.95 -6.36
N GLU A 69 8.90 -3.43 -7.58
CA GLU A 69 8.91 -2.00 -7.85
C GLU A 69 7.53 -1.36 -7.65
N MET A 70 6.47 -2.16 -7.54
CA MET A 70 5.08 -1.69 -7.42
C MET A 70 4.40 -2.09 -6.12
N LEU A 71 5.18 -2.30 -5.05
CA LEU A 71 4.65 -2.68 -3.75
C LEU A 71 4.03 -1.46 -3.03
N ILE A 72 2.75 -1.56 -2.73
CA ILE A 72 2.08 -0.77 -1.69
C ILE A 72 1.80 -1.73 -0.54
N THR A 73 2.34 -1.44 0.62
CA THR A 73 1.99 -2.10 1.88
C THR A 73 0.98 -1.25 2.64
N GLY A 74 0.32 -1.80 3.65
CA GLY A 74 -0.68 -1.06 4.43
C GLY A 74 -0.17 0.27 5.03
N GLU A 75 1.14 0.45 5.14
CA GLU A 75 1.75 1.64 5.74
C GLU A 75 2.76 2.37 4.83
N SER A 76 3.25 1.79 3.73
CA SER A 76 4.30 2.41 2.90
C SER A 76 4.23 2.01 1.44
N ALA A 77 4.77 2.86 0.55
CA ALA A 77 4.84 2.63 -0.89
C ALA A 77 6.30 2.51 -1.37
N SER A 78 6.54 1.66 -2.36
CA SER A 78 7.84 1.52 -3.01
C SER A 78 8.21 2.78 -3.82
N THR A 79 9.51 3.03 -3.98
CA THR A 79 10.02 4.14 -4.80
C THR A 79 9.56 4.05 -6.27
N GLY A 80 9.45 2.83 -6.83
CA GLY A 80 8.97 2.62 -8.19
C GLY A 80 7.49 2.97 -8.37
N TYR A 81 6.65 2.67 -7.37
CA TYR A 81 5.25 3.06 -7.36
C TYR A 81 5.11 4.59 -7.22
N MET A 82 5.86 5.18 -6.28
CA MET A 82 5.87 6.63 -6.10
C MET A 82 6.36 7.37 -7.34
N ARG A 83 7.26 6.78 -8.14
CA ARG A 83 7.66 7.35 -9.43
C ARG A 83 6.49 7.43 -10.42
N GLN A 84 5.60 6.44 -10.45
CA GLN A 84 4.41 6.48 -11.32
C GLN A 84 3.40 7.53 -10.83
N ILE A 85 3.16 7.56 -9.51
CA ILE A 85 2.31 8.58 -8.89
C ILE A 85 2.88 9.98 -9.14
N ALA A 86 4.18 10.17 -9.00
CA ALA A 86 4.84 11.43 -9.27
C ALA A 86 4.70 11.85 -10.73
N ARG A 87 4.80 10.94 -11.71
CA ARG A 87 4.53 11.26 -13.12
C ARG A 87 3.11 11.77 -13.33
N LEU A 88 2.12 11.12 -12.71
CA LEU A 88 0.71 11.54 -12.77
C LEU A 88 0.51 12.91 -12.12
N VAL A 89 1.05 13.10 -10.92
CA VAL A 89 0.95 14.37 -10.18
C VAL A 89 1.66 15.49 -10.94
N VAL A 90 2.86 15.26 -11.47
CA VAL A 90 3.61 16.23 -12.28
C VAL A 90 2.82 16.63 -13.52
N ASN A 91 2.20 15.68 -14.21
CA ASN A 91 1.39 15.97 -15.39
C ASN A 91 0.14 16.80 -15.05
N ASN A 92 -0.57 16.46 -13.97
CA ASN A 92 -1.78 17.18 -13.59
C ASN A 92 -1.49 18.54 -12.92
N TYR A 93 -0.41 18.66 -12.15
CA TYR A 93 -0.06 19.87 -11.43
C TYR A 93 0.74 20.86 -12.29
N GLY A 94 1.67 20.34 -13.09
CA GLY A 94 2.65 21.14 -13.83
C GLY A 94 2.37 21.28 -15.31
N SER A 95 1.72 20.32 -15.96
CA SER A 95 1.45 20.38 -17.41
C SER A 95 0.06 20.95 -17.70
N VAL A 96 -0.15 22.25 -17.46
CA VAL A 96 -1.48 22.87 -17.54
C VAL A 96 -1.57 24.01 -18.54
N SER A 97 -2.76 24.20 -19.08
CA SER A 97 -3.16 25.33 -19.92
C SER A 97 -4.52 25.85 -19.47
N LYS A 98 -4.95 27.01 -19.97
CA LYS A 98 -6.30 27.53 -19.70
C LYS A 98 -7.41 26.49 -19.92
N ALA A 99 -7.30 25.68 -20.97
CA ALA A 99 -8.32 24.69 -21.33
C ALA A 99 -8.31 23.44 -20.43
N SER A 100 -7.18 23.10 -19.83
CA SER A 100 -7.00 21.84 -19.09
C SER A 100 -6.90 21.99 -17.57
N VAL A 101 -6.62 23.21 -17.09
CA VAL A 101 -6.28 23.46 -15.68
C VAL A 101 -7.39 23.06 -14.71
N GLU A 102 -8.66 23.28 -15.08
CA GLU A 102 -9.79 22.91 -14.22
C GLU A 102 -9.91 21.40 -14.05
N GLN A 103 -9.93 20.66 -15.17
CA GLN A 103 -10.05 19.20 -15.13
C GLN A 103 -8.86 18.57 -14.39
N LYS A 104 -7.64 18.98 -14.73
CA LYS A 104 -6.43 18.42 -14.10
C LYS A 104 -6.38 18.67 -12.60
N TYR A 105 -6.87 19.81 -12.13
CA TYR A 105 -6.91 20.12 -10.70
C TYR A 105 -8.06 19.42 -9.98
N ALA A 106 -9.18 19.18 -10.65
CA ALA A 106 -10.24 18.32 -10.12
C ALA A 106 -9.74 16.87 -9.93
N ASP A 107 -9.00 16.33 -10.91
CA ASP A 107 -8.40 14.99 -10.83
C ASP A 107 -7.42 14.89 -9.65
N LEU A 108 -6.60 15.93 -9.41
CA LEU A 108 -5.71 15.99 -8.24
C LEU A 108 -6.49 16.04 -6.92
N LEU A 109 -7.56 16.83 -6.84
CA LEU A 109 -8.38 16.92 -5.63
C LEU A 109 -9.01 15.58 -5.24
N GLY A 110 -9.32 14.73 -6.22
CA GLY A 110 -9.80 13.36 -5.97
C GLY A 110 -8.79 12.45 -5.26
N MET A 111 -7.50 12.85 -5.21
CA MET A 111 -6.44 12.11 -4.55
C MET A 111 -6.00 12.75 -3.22
N VAL A 112 -6.61 13.86 -2.79
CA VAL A 112 -6.20 14.60 -1.59
C VAL A 112 -6.82 13.97 -0.34
N TYR A 113 -6.05 13.91 0.74
CA TYR A 113 -6.52 13.42 2.03
C TYR A 113 -7.64 14.32 2.59
N GLU A 114 -8.63 13.71 3.23
CA GLU A 114 -9.92 14.34 3.58
C GLU A 114 -9.81 15.68 4.33
N ASP A 115 -8.87 15.79 5.25
CA ASP A 115 -8.64 16.99 6.08
C ASP A 115 -7.89 18.11 5.34
N ARG A 116 -7.22 17.81 4.22
CA ARG A 116 -6.46 18.76 3.41
C ARG A 116 -7.24 19.30 2.22
N VAL A 117 -8.38 18.72 1.87
CA VAL A 117 -9.13 19.02 0.63
C VAL A 117 -9.38 20.52 0.46
N GLU A 118 -9.81 21.23 1.50
CA GLU A 118 -10.13 22.66 1.39
C GLU A 118 -8.90 23.54 1.17
N GLU A 119 -7.82 23.31 1.93
CA GLU A 119 -6.58 24.07 1.74
C GLU A 119 -5.96 23.81 0.37
N PHE A 120 -5.95 22.55 -0.03
CA PHE A 120 -5.43 22.13 -1.32
C PHE A 120 -6.26 22.72 -2.47
N ARG A 121 -7.59 22.74 -2.34
CA ARG A 121 -8.50 23.39 -3.30
C ARG A 121 -8.20 24.87 -3.42
N LYS A 122 -8.01 25.60 -2.32
CA LYS A 122 -7.63 27.03 -2.37
C LYS A 122 -6.33 27.23 -3.13
N LYS A 123 -5.29 26.46 -2.81
CA LYS A 123 -3.98 26.50 -3.48
C LYS A 123 -4.09 26.24 -4.99
N LEU A 124 -4.82 25.20 -5.38
CA LEU A 124 -5.06 24.88 -6.79
C LEU A 124 -5.88 25.95 -7.51
N ASN A 125 -6.92 26.50 -6.87
CA ASN A 125 -7.73 27.57 -7.43
C ASN A 125 -6.92 28.85 -7.66
N ASP A 126 -6.06 29.22 -6.71
CA ASP A 126 -5.20 30.40 -6.86
C ASP A 126 -4.19 30.22 -8.00
N ARG A 127 -3.62 29.02 -8.12
CA ARG A 127 -2.78 28.67 -9.27
C ARG A 127 -3.57 28.66 -10.59
N ALA A 128 -4.81 28.17 -10.58
CA ALA A 128 -5.65 28.11 -11.78
C ALA A 128 -6.00 29.51 -12.31
N LYS A 129 -6.22 30.50 -11.42
CA LYS A 129 -6.44 31.89 -11.82
C LYS A 129 -5.35 32.41 -12.74
N TYR A 130 -4.08 32.07 -12.46
CA TYR A 130 -2.94 32.47 -13.28
C TYR A 130 -3.02 31.95 -14.74
N PHE A 131 -3.50 30.73 -14.94
CA PHE A 131 -3.64 30.17 -16.29
C PHE A 131 -4.94 30.61 -16.97
N LYS A 132 -6.01 30.89 -16.20
CA LYS A 132 -7.29 31.33 -16.77
C LYS A 132 -7.25 32.76 -17.33
N GLN A 133 -6.47 33.64 -16.72
CA GLN A 133 -6.33 35.03 -17.16
C GLN A 133 -5.58 35.19 -18.51
N PHE A 134 -4.76 34.21 -18.90
CA PHE A 134 -3.95 34.29 -20.11
C PHE A 134 -4.28 33.15 -21.09
N ASN A 135 -4.80 33.48 -22.28
CA ASN A 135 -5.11 32.48 -23.31
C ASN A 135 -3.85 31.83 -23.91
N SER A 136 -2.74 32.56 -23.92
CA SER A 136 -1.48 32.15 -24.57
C SER A 136 -0.50 31.49 -23.62
N VAL A 137 -0.81 31.38 -22.32
CA VAL A 137 0.10 30.80 -21.33
C VAL A 137 -0.25 29.34 -21.10
N SER A 138 0.74 28.48 -21.33
CA SER A 138 0.70 27.10 -20.90
C SER A 138 2.03 26.69 -20.28
N GLN A 139 1.99 25.58 -19.56
CA GLN A 139 3.15 25.01 -18.92
C GLN A 139 3.18 23.52 -19.25
N SER A 140 4.36 23.00 -19.55
CA SER A 140 4.65 21.58 -19.53
C SER A 140 5.62 21.30 -18.40
N MET A 141 5.47 20.16 -17.76
CA MET A 141 6.36 19.68 -16.72
C MET A 141 6.57 18.19 -16.85
N GLU A 142 7.82 17.76 -16.80
CA GLU A 142 8.20 16.35 -16.96
C GLU A 142 9.12 15.92 -15.83
N LEU A 143 8.96 14.69 -15.36
CA LEU A 143 9.80 14.14 -14.30
C LEU A 143 11.21 13.86 -14.86
N SER A 144 12.25 14.39 -14.23
CA SER A 144 13.64 14.12 -14.65
C SER A 144 13.97 12.63 -14.47
N THR A 145 14.62 12.02 -15.46
CA THR A 145 14.90 10.57 -15.47
C THR A 145 16.08 10.15 -14.58
N ASP A 146 17.03 11.06 -14.35
CA ASP A 146 18.37 10.74 -13.81
C ASP A 146 18.62 11.17 -12.36
N GLN A 147 17.58 11.48 -11.58
CA GLN A 147 17.77 11.98 -10.22
C GLN A 147 17.45 10.95 -9.12
N PRO A 148 18.24 10.91 -8.03
CA PRO A 148 17.97 10.06 -6.89
C PRO A 148 16.64 10.47 -6.25
N MET A 149 15.72 9.52 -6.19
CA MET A 149 14.40 9.70 -5.61
C MET A 149 14.43 9.14 -4.20
N ALA A 150 14.07 9.98 -3.22
CA ALA A 150 14.09 9.61 -1.81
C ALA A 150 12.70 9.75 -1.18
N ILE A 151 12.33 8.75 -0.38
CA ILE A 151 11.15 8.80 0.49
C ILE A 151 11.66 9.06 1.91
N ILE A 152 11.22 10.17 2.49
CA ILE A 152 11.51 10.53 3.89
C ILE A 152 10.24 10.25 4.70
N SER A 153 10.38 9.51 5.80
CA SER A 153 9.28 9.25 6.73
C SER A 153 9.22 10.35 7.79
N ASN A 154 8.02 10.86 8.06
CA ASN A 154 7.70 11.91 9.03
C ASN A 154 8.68 13.10 8.99
N PRO A 155 8.74 13.84 7.88
CA PRO A 155 9.59 15.01 7.77
C PRO A 155 9.23 16.05 8.86
N SER A 156 10.24 16.63 9.50
CA SER A 156 10.08 17.54 10.63
C SER A 156 9.63 18.95 10.25
N ASP A 157 9.68 19.29 8.97
CA ASP A 157 9.45 20.63 8.40
C ASP A 157 8.08 20.76 7.71
N ILE A 158 7.10 19.93 8.09
CA ILE A 158 5.72 20.03 7.61
C ILE A 158 5.08 21.32 8.14
N LYS A 159 4.58 22.16 7.22
CA LYS A 159 3.95 23.47 7.53
C LYS A 159 2.42 23.44 7.48
N TYR A 160 1.83 22.25 7.59
CA TYR A 160 0.38 22.07 7.54
C TYR A 160 -0.08 21.09 8.61
N GLU A 161 -1.34 21.23 9.01
CA GLU A 161 -1.97 20.34 9.97
C GLU A 161 -2.65 19.18 9.24
N THR A 162 -2.54 17.97 9.80
CA THR A 162 -3.24 16.79 9.30
C THR A 162 -3.35 15.73 10.39
N GLY A 163 -4.49 15.04 10.42
CA GLY A 163 -4.77 13.85 11.23
C GLY A 163 -4.15 12.56 10.69
N ALA A 164 -3.47 12.60 9.53
CA ALA A 164 -2.78 11.44 8.98
C ALA A 164 -1.69 10.92 9.94
N LYS A 165 -1.76 9.63 10.29
CA LYS A 165 -0.86 8.98 11.25
C LYS A 165 0.59 8.93 10.77
N ASN A 166 0.80 8.50 9.52
CA ASN A 166 2.11 8.41 8.88
C ASN A 166 2.19 9.44 7.76
N LYS A 167 3.29 10.19 7.70
CA LYS A 167 3.52 11.22 6.70
C LYS A 167 4.78 10.85 5.94
N TYR A 168 4.73 10.88 4.62
CA TYR A 168 5.85 10.57 3.77
C TYR A 168 6.11 11.73 2.82
N ARG A 169 7.37 12.05 2.60
CA ARG A 169 7.78 13.02 1.58
C ARG A 169 8.56 12.33 0.50
N TYR A 170 8.08 12.46 -0.72
CA TYR A 170 8.77 12.03 -1.92
C TYR A 170 9.38 13.24 -2.63
N THR A 171 10.71 13.32 -2.67
CA THR A 171 11.43 14.43 -3.31
C THR A 171 11.94 14.03 -4.68
N PHE A 172 11.78 14.92 -5.67
CA PHE A 172 12.20 14.70 -7.04
C PHE A 172 12.51 16.01 -7.75
N THR A 173 13.11 15.92 -8.93
CA THR A 173 13.31 17.06 -9.83
C THR A 173 12.45 16.89 -11.05
N ALA A 174 11.83 17.98 -11.51
CA ALA A 174 11.06 18.04 -12.72
C ALA A 174 11.59 19.15 -13.63
N GLU A 175 11.53 18.94 -14.95
CA GLU A 175 11.84 19.95 -15.94
C GLU A 175 10.57 20.70 -16.30
N GLN A 176 10.57 22.01 -16.05
CA GLN A 176 9.45 22.88 -16.37
C GLN A 176 9.74 23.66 -17.65
N ARG A 177 8.79 23.66 -18.57
CA ARG A 177 8.80 24.50 -19.78
C ARG A 177 7.58 25.40 -19.78
N LYS A 178 7.80 26.72 -19.80
CA LYS A 178 6.72 27.70 -19.98
C LYS A 178 6.59 28.06 -21.45
N ILE A 179 5.36 28.07 -21.94
CA ILE A 179 5.00 28.40 -23.31
C ILE A 179 4.11 29.64 -23.27
N ILE A 180 4.49 30.68 -24.00
CA ILE A 180 3.77 31.95 -24.07
C ILE A 180 3.56 32.27 -25.54
N GLY A 181 2.35 32.04 -26.03
CA GLY A 181 2.03 32.12 -27.46
C GLY A 181 2.88 31.12 -28.24
N ASP A 182 3.61 31.63 -29.24
CA ASP A 182 4.49 30.81 -30.09
C ASP A 182 5.90 30.64 -29.52
N THR A 183 6.19 31.27 -28.37
CA THR A 183 7.52 31.20 -27.75
C THR A 183 7.55 30.18 -26.62
N ALA A 184 8.42 29.19 -26.73
CA ALA A 184 8.75 28.26 -25.66
C ALA A 184 10.04 28.71 -24.96
N LYS A 185 9.98 28.94 -23.65
CA LYS A 185 11.19 29.15 -22.83
C LYS A 185 11.99 27.84 -22.75
N PRO A 186 13.32 27.91 -22.57
CA PRO A 186 14.10 26.70 -22.31
C PRO A 186 13.58 25.96 -21.06
N PRO A 187 13.71 24.62 -21.00
CA PRO A 187 13.39 23.86 -19.79
C PRO A 187 14.23 24.33 -18.60
N GLU A 188 13.58 24.54 -17.47
CA GLU A 188 14.22 24.89 -16.20
C GLU A 188 14.02 23.74 -15.20
N PRO A 189 15.09 23.21 -14.58
CA PRO A 189 14.96 22.18 -13.55
C PRO A 189 14.40 22.79 -12.26
N ILE A 190 13.35 22.18 -11.72
CA ILE A 190 12.71 22.59 -10.48
C ILE A 190 12.68 21.40 -9.51
N LYS A 191 13.13 21.64 -8.29
CA LYS A 191 13.04 20.67 -7.20
C LYS A 191 11.63 20.72 -6.63
N MET A 192 11.01 19.55 -6.54
CA MET A 192 9.65 19.40 -6.05
C MET A 192 9.57 18.31 -4.98
N HIS A 193 8.51 18.36 -4.20
CA HIS A 193 8.14 17.25 -3.36
C HIS A 193 6.64 17.01 -3.34
N ILE A 194 6.29 15.74 -3.12
CA ILE A 194 4.93 15.29 -2.84
C ILE A 194 4.94 14.76 -1.42
N ASP A 195 4.15 15.40 -0.57
CA ASP A 195 3.83 14.85 0.74
C ASP A 195 2.58 13.99 0.61
N TYR A 196 2.62 12.79 1.17
CA TYR A 196 1.54 11.82 1.06
C TYR A 196 1.40 10.97 2.33
N THR A 197 0.25 10.32 2.45
CA THR A 197 0.00 9.26 3.44
C THR A 197 -0.55 8.02 2.74
N VAL A 198 -0.47 6.89 3.41
CA VAL A 198 -1.04 5.62 2.95
C VAL A 198 -2.08 5.17 3.96
N VAL A 199 -3.31 5.04 3.52
CA VAL A 199 -4.44 4.56 4.34
C VAL A 199 -5.13 3.45 3.58
N ASN A 200 -5.27 2.28 4.20
CA ASN A 200 -5.91 1.09 3.61
C ASN A 200 -5.32 0.68 2.24
N GLY A 201 -4.01 0.84 2.05
CA GLY A 201 -3.33 0.51 0.80
C GLY A 201 -3.57 1.51 -0.34
N GLN A 202 -4.19 2.66 -0.06
CA GLN A 202 -4.38 3.75 -1.01
C GLN A 202 -3.54 4.95 -0.63
N ILE A 203 -2.95 5.61 -1.64
CA ILE A 203 -2.20 6.86 -1.45
C ILE A 203 -3.15 8.05 -1.43
N TRP A 204 -2.90 8.93 -0.46
CA TRP A 204 -3.56 10.21 -0.33
C TRP A 204 -2.52 11.33 -0.31
N LEU A 205 -2.73 12.37 -1.11
CA LEU A 205 -1.90 13.55 -1.17
C LEU A 205 -2.16 14.45 0.04
N LEU A 206 -1.08 14.88 0.68
CA LEU A 206 -1.11 15.87 1.74
C LEU A 206 -0.74 17.24 1.17
N ASP A 207 0.39 17.35 0.47
CA ASP A 207 0.81 18.60 -0.17
C ASP A 207 1.66 18.34 -1.42
N ILE A 208 1.73 19.33 -2.33
CA ILE A 208 2.65 19.35 -3.47
C ILE A 208 3.35 20.70 -3.50
N GLN A 209 4.68 20.73 -3.57
CA GLN A 209 5.44 21.97 -3.78
C GLN A 209 6.47 21.79 -4.88
#